data_AF-A0A956MBW4-F1
#
_entry.id   AF-A0A956MBW4-F1
#
_cell.length_a   1.000
_cell.length_b   1.000
_cell.length_c   1.000
_cell.angle_alpha   90.00
_cell.angle_beta   90.00
_cell.angle_gamma   90.00
#
_symmetry.space_group_name_H-M   'P 1'
#
loop_
_entity.id
_entity.type
_entity.pdbx_description
1 polymer ?
#
loop_
_entity_poly.entity_id
_entity_poly.type
_entity_poly.pdbx_seq_one_letter_code
_entity_poly.pdbx_strand_id
1 'polypeptide(L)'
;MKNRNLITLIGLVVSGLFLLQMQMMAGGALAISSTNKPYKWDVSRFPIKYHVDLGNCGLQSNEAMQELVANSIAKWTTSHIPYSSVQFEFGGLLDVDVTTGEKFEEVELAQDNKNPIIFDVDGSIVKDLGMDESVIGLASPVYVTQPPLTRIVKGIALLNGDFLDGNRRDGHEMTTEEFGAIILHEFGHFLNLDHTQVNGHHFIQDSDPGFELYGDPPISSVSIMFPLSLGLGEPTEPQADDIRAIASLYPTTAFTNETKSITGRILLPDGVTPLTGANVVARNVNDPFHDVASQVSGALTADNPDDPDFAGYFTLSGLTAGANYTIEVVNINSRFNTNSSVGPINVPIVLDAPEEFYNAGDESGNGASDNPANWTAVAAGSNGIHIILNNAATAVEEQDNLSNPVPASLQLFANYPNPFGRKVDGSGQMMDTSISFAIPRNETVHLAVYDILGRKIRTLVDKDMPAGQWTVKWDSRNETGQMVADGVYFYRITSGTTSITKRMLFLD
;
A
#
# COMPACT_ATOMS: atom_id res chain seq x y z
N MET A 1 30.63 -12.73 63.43
CA MET A 1 31.46 -12.07 62.41
C MET A 1 30.89 -12.45 61.04
N LYS A 2 30.57 -11.43 60.21
CA LYS A 2 30.55 -11.36 58.72
C LYS A 2 30.20 -12.64 57.93
N ASN A 3 29.34 -12.67 56.90
CA ASN A 3 28.79 -11.63 56.02
C ASN A 3 27.67 -12.26 55.18
N ARG A 4 26.77 -11.41 54.69
CA ARG A 4 25.70 -11.66 53.70
C ARG A 4 26.19 -12.40 52.45
N ASN A 5 25.31 -13.22 51.83
CA ASN A 5 25.05 -13.13 50.40
C ASN A 5 23.64 -13.63 50.05
N LEU A 6 22.90 -12.67 49.51
CA LEU A 6 21.62 -12.73 48.82
C LEU A 6 21.83 -13.58 47.55
N ILE A 7 21.06 -14.67 47.36
CA ILE A 7 20.98 -15.34 46.06
C ILE A 7 19.60 -15.02 45.49
N THR A 8 19.65 -14.20 44.45
CA THR A 8 18.60 -13.77 43.54
C THR A 8 17.83 -14.97 43.00
N LEU A 9 16.51 -14.92 43.14
CA LEU A 9 15.58 -15.83 42.47
C LEU A 9 15.59 -15.49 40.97
N ILE A 10 16.39 -16.23 40.18
CA ILE A 10 16.31 -16.18 38.72
C ILE A 10 15.07 -17.00 38.33
N GLY A 11 14.00 -16.28 38.00
CA GLY A 11 12.81 -16.84 37.38
C GLY A 11 13.16 -17.39 36.00
N LEU A 12 13.19 -18.70 35.89
CA LEU A 12 13.32 -19.42 34.63
C LEU A 12 11.89 -19.62 34.08
N VAL A 13 11.32 -18.57 33.49
CA VAL A 13 10.13 -18.72 32.63
C VAL A 13 10.66 -18.92 31.22
N VAL A 14 10.76 -20.19 30.83
CA VAL A 14 10.84 -20.58 29.42
C VAL A 14 9.44 -20.41 28.86
N SER A 15 9.12 -19.20 28.40
CA SER A 15 8.02 -18.98 27.46
C SER A 15 8.63 -18.99 26.07
N GLY A 16 8.28 -20.01 25.26
CA GLY A 16 8.60 -20.03 23.85
C GLY A 16 8.04 -18.77 23.20
N LEU A 17 8.92 -17.83 22.86
CA LEU A 17 8.57 -16.68 22.04
C LEU A 17 8.23 -17.22 20.65
N PHE A 18 6.94 -17.25 20.34
CA PHE A 18 6.50 -17.16 18.97
C PHE A 18 7.01 -15.82 18.43
N LEU A 19 7.97 -15.87 17.51
CA LEU A 19 8.41 -14.71 16.76
C LEU A 19 7.26 -14.27 15.84
N LEU A 20 6.36 -13.44 16.36
CA LEU A 20 5.59 -12.51 15.54
C LEU A 20 6.60 -11.50 14.99
N GLN A 21 7.10 -11.72 13.76
CA GLN A 21 7.68 -10.62 13.01
C GLN A 21 6.52 -9.77 12.52
N MET A 22 6.36 -8.56 13.07
CA MET A 22 5.37 -7.60 12.61
C MET A 22 6.08 -6.28 12.34
N GLN A 23 6.00 -5.85 11.09
CA GLN A 23 6.24 -4.46 10.73
C GLN A 23 4.88 -3.79 10.74
N MET A 24 4.69 -2.77 11.57
CA MET A 24 3.56 -1.87 11.39
C MET A 24 3.75 -1.16 10.05
N MET A 25 2.85 -1.44 9.11
CA MET A 25 2.76 -0.71 7.86
C MET A 25 1.62 0.30 8.01
N ALA A 26 1.93 1.60 7.88
CA ALA A 26 0.90 2.59 7.63
C ALA A 26 0.33 2.28 6.24
N GLY A 27 -0.93 1.86 6.13
CA GLY A 27 -1.62 1.52 4.88
C GLY A 27 -0.80 0.68 3.90
N GLY A 28 -0.99 -0.65 3.92
CA GLY A 28 -0.21 -1.58 3.11
C GLY A 28 -1.04 -2.32 2.07
N ALA A 29 -0.33 -2.93 1.12
CA ALA A 29 -0.92 -3.86 0.15
C ALA A 29 -1.74 -4.95 0.85
N LEU A 30 -2.72 -5.51 0.13
CA LEU A 30 -3.53 -6.63 0.61
C LEU A 30 -2.64 -7.73 1.22
N ALA A 31 -2.76 -7.99 2.52
CA ALA A 31 -1.90 -8.99 3.15
C ALA A 31 -2.32 -10.39 2.69
N ILE A 32 -1.43 -11.09 1.98
CA ILE A 32 -1.61 -12.44 1.46
C ILE A 32 -0.75 -13.43 2.24
N SER A 33 -1.31 -14.59 2.57
CA SER A 33 -0.56 -15.70 3.16
C SER A 33 0.33 -16.41 2.13
N SER A 34 1.31 -17.19 2.58
CA SER A 34 2.14 -18.05 1.72
C SER A 34 1.38 -19.13 0.94
N THR A 35 0.05 -19.21 1.12
CA THR A 35 -0.85 -20.09 0.35
C THR A 35 -1.72 -19.32 -0.65
N ASN A 36 -1.33 -18.09 -1.01
CA ASN A 36 -2.00 -17.23 -1.99
C ASN A 36 -3.46 -16.91 -1.59
N LYS A 37 -3.70 -16.79 -0.28
CA LYS A 37 -5.00 -16.44 0.28
C LYS A 37 -4.88 -15.18 1.13
N PRO A 38 -5.77 -14.19 0.96
CA PRO A 38 -5.81 -13.04 1.83
C PRO A 38 -5.99 -13.45 3.29
N TYR A 39 -5.27 -12.77 4.19
CA TYR A 39 -5.61 -12.82 5.61
C TYR A 39 -6.99 -12.17 5.79
N LYS A 40 -7.82 -12.81 6.62
CA LYS A 40 -9.15 -12.29 6.92
C LYS A 40 -9.49 -12.51 8.37
N TRP A 41 -10.40 -11.67 8.88
CA TRP A 41 -11.09 -11.96 10.12
C TRP A 41 -11.91 -13.24 9.99
N ASP A 42 -11.98 -14.00 11.08
CA ASP A 42 -12.85 -15.16 11.17
C ASP A 42 -14.30 -14.69 11.31
N VAL A 43 -15.08 -14.79 10.22
CA VAL A 43 -16.48 -14.36 10.17
C VAL A 43 -17.36 -15.02 11.25
N SER A 44 -17.00 -16.22 11.74
CA SER A 44 -17.71 -16.89 12.84
C SER A 44 -17.53 -16.19 14.19
N ARG A 45 -16.57 -15.27 14.29
CA ARG A 45 -16.24 -14.48 15.48
C ARG A 45 -16.76 -13.04 15.40
N PHE A 46 -17.51 -12.70 14.35
CA PHE A 46 -18.21 -11.42 14.29
C PHE A 46 -19.30 -11.34 15.37
N PRO A 47 -19.55 -10.15 15.94
CA PRO A 47 -18.92 -8.86 15.61
C PRO A 47 -17.47 -8.72 16.13
N ILE A 48 -16.64 -7.96 15.40
CA ILE A 48 -15.31 -7.57 15.85
C ILE A 48 -15.47 -6.58 17.01
N LYS A 49 -15.00 -6.97 18.19
CA LYS A 49 -15.04 -6.13 19.39
C LYS A 49 -13.85 -5.16 19.39
N TYR A 50 -14.10 -3.86 19.31
CA TYR A 50 -13.05 -2.84 19.38
C TYR A 50 -13.10 -2.11 20.72
N HIS A 51 -11.95 -1.65 21.20
CA HIS A 51 -11.86 -0.86 22.42
C HIS A 51 -11.14 0.44 22.15
N VAL A 52 -11.66 1.51 22.71
CA VAL A 52 -11.15 2.86 22.48
C VAL A 52 -10.28 3.28 23.65
N ASP A 53 -9.27 4.10 23.37
CA ASP A 53 -8.41 4.71 24.38
C ASP A 53 -9.18 5.46 25.48
N LEU A 54 -8.49 5.81 26.56
CA LEU A 54 -9.06 6.63 27.65
C LEU A 54 -8.89 8.14 27.38
N GLY A 55 -7.85 8.52 26.65
CA GLY A 55 -7.46 9.90 26.39
C GLY A 55 -8.31 10.64 25.36
N ASN A 56 -8.02 11.92 25.17
CA ASN A 56 -8.58 12.74 24.10
C ASN A 56 -7.81 12.52 22.78
N CYS A 57 -8.29 13.10 21.68
CA CYS A 57 -7.55 13.17 20.42
C CYS A 57 -7.49 14.65 19.99
N GLY A 58 -6.34 15.31 20.16
CA GLY A 58 -6.26 16.77 20.03
C GLY A 58 -7.20 17.47 21.01
N LEU A 59 -8.01 18.39 20.50
CA LEU A 59 -9.07 19.07 21.28
C LEU A 59 -10.37 18.27 21.40
N GLN A 60 -10.51 17.14 20.69
CA GLN A 60 -11.73 16.33 20.75
C GLN A 60 -11.75 15.49 22.04
N SER A 61 -12.88 15.53 22.75
CA SER A 61 -13.03 14.70 23.95
C SER A 61 -13.07 13.23 23.57
N ASN A 62 -12.70 12.36 24.52
CA ASN A 62 -12.79 10.92 24.34
C ASN A 62 -14.20 10.47 23.88
N GLU A 63 -15.28 11.03 24.45
CA GLU A 63 -16.65 10.69 24.06
C GLU A 63 -16.97 11.13 22.62
N ALA A 64 -16.52 12.31 22.20
CA ALA A 64 -16.70 12.77 20.83
C ALA A 64 -15.96 11.87 19.83
N MET A 65 -14.74 11.44 20.20
CA MET A 65 -13.97 10.51 19.38
C MET A 65 -14.57 9.11 19.33
N GLN A 66 -15.15 8.61 20.43
CA GLN A 66 -15.90 7.35 20.43
C GLN A 66 -17.08 7.40 19.44
N GLU A 67 -17.84 8.51 19.42
CA GLU A 67 -18.94 8.71 18.48
C GLU A 67 -18.45 8.77 17.04
N LEU A 68 -17.38 9.53 16.77
CA LEU A 68 -16.78 9.64 15.44
C LEU A 68 -16.30 8.27 14.92
N VAL A 69 -15.56 7.52 15.74
CA VAL A 69 -15.12 6.17 15.44
C VAL A 69 -16.31 5.26 15.15
N ALA A 70 -17.32 5.23 16.03
CA ALA A 70 -18.49 4.39 15.84
C ALA A 70 -19.23 4.70 14.52
N ASN A 71 -19.37 5.98 14.18
CA ASN A 71 -20.01 6.42 12.95
C ASN A 71 -19.20 6.05 11.70
N SER A 72 -17.87 6.21 11.72
CA SER A 72 -17.01 5.84 10.61
C SER A 72 -17.01 4.33 10.37
N ILE A 73 -16.76 3.52 11.41
CA ILE A 73 -16.69 2.06 11.23
C ILE A 73 -18.04 1.42 10.88
N ALA A 74 -19.15 2.05 11.27
CA ALA A 74 -20.49 1.58 10.94
C ALA A 74 -20.71 1.51 9.42
N LYS A 75 -20.02 2.34 8.64
CA LYS A 75 -20.10 2.36 7.17
C LYS A 75 -19.49 1.13 6.51
N TRP A 76 -18.60 0.40 7.20
CA TRP A 76 -18.08 -0.89 6.72
C TRP A 76 -18.98 -2.09 7.06
N THR A 77 -19.99 -1.90 7.92
CA THR A 77 -20.80 -3.02 8.43
C THR A 77 -21.88 -3.46 7.45
N THR A 78 -22.40 -4.67 7.64
CA THR A 78 -23.50 -5.22 6.83
C THR A 78 -24.74 -4.32 6.75
N SER A 79 -25.03 -3.51 7.77
CA SER A 79 -26.17 -2.57 7.73
C SER A 79 -25.99 -1.44 6.72
N HIS A 80 -24.75 -1.06 6.41
CA HIS A 80 -24.42 -0.07 5.40
C HIS A 80 -24.03 -0.72 4.06
N ILE A 81 -23.33 -1.86 4.09
CA ILE A 81 -22.91 -2.65 2.93
C ILE A 81 -23.57 -4.04 2.98
N PRO A 82 -24.78 -4.24 2.44
CA PRO A 82 -25.52 -5.51 2.53
C PRO A 82 -24.81 -6.72 1.89
N TYR A 83 -23.81 -6.46 1.05
CA TYR A 83 -22.98 -7.47 0.40
C TYR A 83 -21.80 -7.97 1.24
N SER A 84 -21.45 -7.27 2.33
CA SER A 84 -20.39 -7.64 3.25
C SER A 84 -20.96 -8.13 4.58
N SER A 85 -20.36 -9.17 5.16
CA SER A 85 -20.76 -9.76 6.45
C SER A 85 -20.12 -9.09 7.66
N VAL A 86 -19.29 -8.07 7.45
CA VAL A 86 -18.55 -7.34 8.50
C VAL A 86 -19.51 -6.77 9.55
N GLN A 87 -19.16 -6.95 10.82
CA GLN A 87 -19.87 -6.40 11.95
C GLN A 87 -18.87 -5.94 13.00
N PHE A 88 -19.16 -4.83 13.66
CA PHE A 88 -18.38 -4.27 14.76
C PHE A 88 -19.26 -4.14 16.02
N GLU A 89 -18.63 -4.23 17.19
CA GLU A 89 -19.26 -4.01 18.49
C GLU A 89 -18.30 -3.21 19.37
N PHE A 90 -18.80 -2.14 20.00
CA PHE A 90 -18.01 -1.41 21.00
C PHE A 90 -17.82 -2.27 22.25
N GLY A 91 -16.57 -2.66 22.52
CA GLY A 91 -16.20 -3.49 23.67
C GLY A 91 -15.99 -2.72 24.97
N GLY A 92 -15.90 -1.38 24.89
CA GLY A 92 -15.61 -0.49 26.01
C GLY A 92 -14.28 0.23 25.84
N LEU A 93 -13.78 0.81 26.93
CA LEU A 93 -12.51 1.52 26.94
C LEU A 93 -11.34 0.55 27.19
N LEU A 94 -10.12 0.95 26.79
CA LEU A 94 -8.89 0.29 27.16
C LEU A 94 -8.66 0.39 28.68
N ASP A 95 -7.87 -0.55 29.24
CA ASP A 95 -7.58 -0.56 30.68
C ASP A 95 -6.56 0.52 31.07
N VAL A 96 -5.90 1.11 30.06
CA VAL A 96 -4.79 2.04 30.19
C VAL A 96 -4.96 3.14 29.16
N ASP A 97 -4.54 4.34 29.54
CA ASP A 97 -4.45 5.49 28.64
C ASP A 97 -3.12 5.40 27.89
N VAL A 98 -3.17 5.28 26.57
CA VAL A 98 -1.98 5.06 25.74
C VAL A 98 -1.43 6.41 25.32
N THR A 99 -0.34 6.84 25.95
CA THR A 99 0.23 8.19 25.75
C THR A 99 1.69 8.19 25.28
N THR A 100 2.27 7.02 25.03
CA THR A 100 3.67 6.88 24.58
C THR A 100 3.82 5.73 23.60
N GLY A 101 4.88 5.74 22.78
CA GLY A 101 5.21 4.63 21.90
C GLY A 101 5.43 3.30 22.65
N GLU A 102 6.06 3.34 23.83
CA GLU A 102 6.23 2.15 24.68
C GLU A 102 4.88 1.54 25.09
N LYS A 103 3.91 2.37 25.45
CA LYS A 103 2.58 1.91 25.84
C LYS A 103 1.77 1.39 24.65
N PHE A 104 1.96 2.02 23.49
CA PHE A 104 1.42 1.54 22.23
C PHE A 104 1.90 0.11 21.94
N GLU A 105 3.22 -0.14 22.01
CA GLU A 105 3.78 -1.47 21.78
C GLU A 105 3.26 -2.51 22.78
N GLU A 106 3.12 -2.16 24.06
CA GLU A 106 2.51 -3.04 25.07
C GLU A 106 1.08 -3.45 24.70
N VAL A 107 0.27 -2.47 24.29
CA VAL A 107 -1.13 -2.68 23.90
C VAL A 107 -1.22 -3.44 22.58
N GLU A 108 -0.33 -3.20 21.63
CA GLU A 108 -0.23 -3.96 20.37
C GLU A 108 0.07 -5.44 20.62
N LEU A 109 1.07 -5.73 21.47
CA LEU A 109 1.53 -7.08 21.76
C LEU A 109 0.64 -7.85 22.75
N ALA A 110 -0.30 -7.16 23.41
CA ALA A 110 -1.23 -7.78 24.36
C ALA A 110 -2.04 -8.92 23.71
N GLN A 111 -2.00 -10.10 24.33
CA GLN A 111 -2.72 -11.29 23.89
C GLN A 111 -4.18 -11.29 24.38
N ASP A 112 -4.91 -10.24 24.03
CA ASP A 112 -6.34 -10.08 24.30
C ASP A 112 -7.16 -10.04 22.99
N ASN A 113 -8.47 -9.83 23.09
CA ASN A 113 -9.34 -9.64 21.92
C ASN A 113 -9.88 -8.20 21.88
N LYS A 114 -9.09 -7.20 22.31
CA LYS A 114 -9.59 -5.84 22.47
C LYS A 114 -9.63 -5.03 21.19
N ASN A 115 -8.73 -5.29 20.26
CA ASN A 115 -8.60 -4.54 19.01
C ASN A 115 -8.53 -3.01 19.25
N PRO A 116 -7.41 -2.52 19.79
CA PRO A 116 -7.28 -1.17 20.31
C PRO A 116 -7.38 -0.10 19.22
N ILE A 117 -8.11 0.97 19.53
CA ILE A 117 -8.16 2.23 18.80
C ILE A 117 -7.55 3.29 19.72
N ILE A 118 -6.34 3.71 19.39
CA ILE A 118 -5.49 4.56 20.22
C ILE A 118 -5.58 5.98 19.72
N PHE A 119 -5.65 6.93 20.66
CA PHE A 119 -5.70 8.35 20.35
C PHE A 119 -4.38 8.99 20.76
N ASP A 120 -3.57 9.32 19.76
CA ASP A 120 -2.37 10.10 19.99
C ASP A 120 -2.79 11.56 20.18
N VAL A 121 -2.72 12.06 21.42
CA VAL A 121 -3.27 13.38 21.75
C VAL A 121 -2.62 14.49 20.93
N ASP A 122 -1.30 14.40 20.70
CA ASP A 122 -0.46 15.49 20.19
C ASP A 122 0.59 15.03 19.16
N GLY A 123 0.45 13.83 18.62
CA GLY A 123 1.41 13.25 17.66
C GLY A 123 2.68 12.69 18.30
N SER A 124 2.78 12.66 19.63
CA SER A 124 3.96 12.14 20.33
C SER A 124 4.15 10.64 20.15
N ILE A 125 3.09 9.85 20.04
CA ILE A 125 3.17 8.40 19.78
C ILE A 125 3.68 8.16 18.36
N VAL A 126 3.13 8.85 17.36
CA VAL A 126 3.60 8.81 15.97
C VAL A 126 5.11 9.10 15.90
N LYS A 127 5.55 10.13 16.63
CA LYS A 127 6.97 10.50 16.72
C LYS A 127 7.82 9.44 17.44
N ASP A 128 7.35 8.89 18.55
CA ASP A 128 8.04 7.83 19.30
C ASP A 128 8.24 6.58 18.45
N LEU A 129 7.25 6.25 17.61
CA LEU A 129 7.31 5.14 16.65
C LEU A 129 8.23 5.44 15.44
N GLY A 130 8.77 6.65 15.36
CA GLY A 130 9.68 7.08 14.29
C GLY A 130 9.00 7.21 12.93
N MET A 131 7.67 7.40 12.92
CA MET A 131 6.88 7.65 11.72
C MET A 131 7.01 9.11 11.29
N ASP A 132 6.59 9.41 10.06
CA ASP A 132 6.50 10.80 9.61
C ASP A 132 5.42 11.53 10.42
N GLU A 133 5.70 12.75 10.85
CA GLU A 133 4.75 13.56 11.61
C GLU A 133 3.53 13.97 10.75
N SER A 134 3.58 13.76 9.41
CA SER A 134 2.44 13.93 8.50
C SER A 134 1.42 12.78 8.55
N VAL A 135 1.65 11.72 9.34
CA VAL A 135 0.70 10.59 9.45
C VAL A 135 -0.52 11.02 10.27
N ILE A 136 -1.68 11.07 9.62
CA ILE A 136 -2.97 11.46 10.24
C ILE A 136 -3.59 10.28 11.00
N GLY A 137 -3.48 9.08 10.44
CA GLY A 137 -3.93 7.85 11.05
C GLY A 137 -3.18 6.66 10.47
N LEU A 138 -3.23 5.55 11.19
CA LEU A 138 -2.86 4.25 10.65
C LEU A 138 -3.73 3.17 11.25
N ALA A 139 -4.03 2.14 10.48
CA ALA A 139 -4.51 0.88 11.03
C ALA A 139 -3.89 -0.31 10.32
N SER A 140 -3.73 -1.39 11.07
CA SER A 140 -3.16 -2.63 10.55
C SER A 140 -3.84 -3.84 11.20
N PRO A 141 -4.06 -4.91 10.43
CA PRO A 141 -4.36 -6.20 11.00
C PRO A 141 -3.08 -6.85 11.56
N VAL A 142 -3.26 -7.64 12.60
CA VAL A 142 -2.28 -8.52 13.22
C VAL A 142 -2.71 -9.94 12.86
N TYR A 143 -1.87 -10.65 12.14
CA TYR A 143 -2.17 -11.98 11.61
C TYR A 143 -1.17 -13.03 12.08
N VAL A 144 -1.63 -14.28 12.13
CA VAL A 144 -0.76 -15.43 12.40
C VAL A 144 -0.29 -16.00 11.06
N THR A 145 1.02 -16.07 10.88
CA THR A 145 1.65 -16.50 9.62
C THR A 145 1.93 -18.00 9.55
N GLN A 146 1.82 -18.73 10.68
CA GLN A 146 2.10 -20.17 10.73
C GLN A 146 0.84 -21.02 10.44
N PRO A 147 0.92 -21.99 9.51
CA PRO A 147 -0.15 -22.96 9.28
C PRO A 147 -0.52 -23.71 10.58
N PRO A 148 -1.79 -24.08 10.80
CA PRO A 148 -2.91 -24.06 9.84
C PRO A 148 -3.75 -22.78 9.86
N LEU A 149 -3.39 -21.76 10.66
CA LEU A 149 -4.24 -20.58 10.90
C LEU A 149 -3.72 -19.36 10.12
N THR A 150 -4.11 -19.24 8.85
CA THR A 150 -3.95 -17.99 8.08
C THR A 150 -5.15 -17.08 8.34
N ARG A 151 -5.12 -16.32 9.44
CA ARG A 151 -6.21 -15.40 9.82
C ARG A 151 -5.71 -14.17 10.55
N ILE A 152 -6.52 -13.13 10.51
CA ILE A 152 -6.38 -11.96 11.37
C ILE A 152 -6.84 -12.36 12.78
N VAL A 153 -6.03 -12.03 13.78
CA VAL A 153 -6.29 -12.33 15.19
C VAL A 153 -6.51 -11.08 16.03
N LYS A 154 -6.00 -9.93 15.59
CA LYS A 154 -6.17 -8.64 16.22
C LYS A 154 -6.08 -7.54 15.15
N GLY A 155 -6.61 -6.36 15.44
CA GLY A 155 -6.39 -5.16 14.63
C GLY A 155 -6.08 -4.01 15.55
N ILE A 156 -5.30 -3.05 15.06
CA ILE A 156 -4.90 -1.87 15.81
C ILE A 156 -5.09 -0.64 14.93
N ALA A 157 -5.51 0.46 15.53
CA ALA A 157 -5.57 1.77 14.90
C ALA A 157 -4.92 2.83 15.80
N LEU A 158 -4.15 3.74 15.21
CA LEU A 158 -3.62 4.95 15.84
C LEU A 158 -4.18 6.16 15.11
N LEU A 159 -4.81 7.08 15.84
CA LEU A 159 -5.37 8.32 15.29
C LEU A 159 -4.59 9.51 15.85
N ASN A 160 -4.06 10.36 14.95
CA ASN A 160 -3.20 11.47 15.33
C ASN A 160 -3.99 12.76 15.57
N GLY A 161 -4.10 13.13 16.84
CA GLY A 161 -4.77 14.32 17.33
C GLY A 161 -4.05 15.64 17.05
N ASP A 162 -2.80 15.62 16.59
CA ASP A 162 -2.06 16.82 16.11
C ASP A 162 -2.80 17.51 14.93
N PHE A 163 -3.71 16.81 14.26
CA PHE A 163 -4.56 17.35 13.18
C PHE A 163 -5.92 17.90 13.67
N LEU A 164 -6.19 17.81 14.97
CA LEU A 164 -7.42 18.23 15.65
C LEU A 164 -7.15 19.12 16.88
N ASP A 165 -5.93 19.65 17.01
CA ASP A 165 -5.46 20.36 18.20
C ASP A 165 -5.71 21.89 18.14
N GLY A 166 -6.27 22.38 17.01
CA GLY A 166 -6.51 23.80 16.75
C GLY A 166 -5.25 24.62 16.48
N ASN A 167 -4.09 23.99 16.28
CA ASN A 167 -2.80 24.64 16.16
C ASN A 167 -1.93 24.07 15.02
N ARG A 168 -1.41 24.96 14.17
CA ARG A 168 -0.96 24.61 12.82
C ARG A 168 0.49 24.15 12.73
N ARG A 169 0.76 23.12 11.93
CA ARG A 169 2.08 22.89 11.30
C ARG A 169 2.15 23.31 9.83
N ASP A 170 1.07 23.19 9.05
CA ASP A 170 1.08 23.40 7.58
C ASP A 170 -0.06 24.28 7.02
N GLY A 171 -1.09 24.61 7.82
CA GLY A 171 -2.08 25.64 7.50
C GLY A 171 -3.52 25.17 7.29
N HIS A 172 -3.78 23.85 7.32
CA HIS A 172 -5.13 23.28 7.31
C HIS A 172 -5.40 22.55 8.63
N GLU A 173 -6.49 22.91 9.31
CA GLU A 173 -6.99 22.17 10.47
C GLU A 173 -8.07 21.23 9.97
N MET A 174 -8.01 19.96 10.32
CA MET A 174 -9.03 19.02 9.84
C MET A 174 -10.35 19.26 10.56
N THR A 175 -11.42 19.25 9.77
CA THR A 175 -12.77 19.13 10.32
C THR A 175 -12.99 17.72 10.87
N THR A 176 -13.94 17.58 11.79
CA THR A 176 -14.38 16.27 12.30
C THR A 176 -14.85 15.34 11.18
N GLU A 177 -15.40 15.89 10.08
CA GLU A 177 -15.83 15.12 8.92
C GLU A 177 -14.64 14.56 8.12
N GLU A 178 -13.64 15.39 7.83
CA GLU A 178 -12.40 14.95 7.16
C GLU A 178 -11.65 13.90 8.01
N PHE A 179 -11.57 14.12 9.33
CA PHE A 179 -10.95 13.15 10.22
C PHE A 179 -11.76 11.83 10.29
N GLY A 180 -13.09 11.93 10.23
CA GLY A 180 -13.98 10.78 10.09
C GLY A 180 -13.74 9.98 8.81
N ALA A 181 -13.42 10.65 7.70
CA ALA A 181 -13.02 10.00 6.45
C ALA A 181 -11.69 9.26 6.56
N ILE A 182 -10.70 9.82 7.27
CA ILE A 182 -9.44 9.12 7.56
C ILE A 182 -9.70 7.88 8.42
N ILE A 183 -10.50 7.99 9.48
CA ILE A 183 -10.89 6.81 10.27
C ILE A 183 -11.56 5.76 9.37
N LEU A 184 -12.44 6.18 8.46
CA LEU A 184 -13.08 5.26 7.52
C LEU A 184 -12.05 4.55 6.61
N HIS A 185 -11.10 5.29 6.04
CA HIS A 185 -9.99 4.74 5.23
C HIS A 185 -9.17 3.71 6.03
N GLU A 186 -8.69 4.10 7.21
CA GLU A 186 -7.86 3.22 8.05
C GLU A 186 -8.62 1.95 8.44
N PHE A 187 -9.92 2.03 8.70
CA PHE A 187 -10.71 0.83 8.97
C PHE A 187 -10.87 -0.11 7.76
N GLY A 188 -10.66 0.37 6.54
CA GLY A 188 -10.44 -0.49 5.39
C GLY A 188 -9.17 -1.35 5.57
N HIS A 189 -8.04 -0.74 5.92
CA HIS A 189 -6.80 -1.47 6.22
C HIS A 189 -6.93 -2.40 7.43
N PHE A 190 -7.63 -1.97 8.48
CA PHE A 190 -7.97 -2.83 9.62
C PHE A 190 -8.69 -4.13 9.18
N LEU A 191 -9.50 -4.05 8.11
CA LEU A 191 -10.20 -5.17 7.50
C LEU A 191 -9.39 -5.90 6.41
N ASN A 192 -8.13 -5.50 6.22
CA ASN A 192 -7.19 -5.97 5.21
C ASN A 192 -7.53 -5.54 3.77
N LEU A 193 -8.08 -4.33 3.58
CA LEU A 193 -8.16 -3.73 2.24
C LEU A 193 -6.84 -3.08 1.84
N ASP A 194 -6.55 -3.14 0.55
CA ASP A 194 -5.46 -2.44 -0.12
C ASP A 194 -5.90 -1.02 -0.51
N HIS A 195 -4.94 -0.18 -0.86
CA HIS A 195 -5.21 1.04 -1.60
C HIS A 195 -5.70 0.72 -3.02
N THR A 196 -6.42 1.67 -3.59
CA THR A 196 -6.84 1.66 -4.99
C THR A 196 -6.56 3.02 -5.62
N GLN A 197 -6.34 3.04 -6.93
CA GLN A 197 -6.19 4.28 -7.68
C GLN A 197 -7.44 4.68 -8.46
N VAL A 198 -8.44 3.81 -8.54
CA VAL A 198 -9.57 3.98 -9.46
C VAL A 198 -10.31 5.29 -9.19
N ASN A 199 -10.61 6.03 -10.26
CA ASN A 199 -11.18 7.40 -10.26
C ASN A 199 -10.30 8.49 -9.61
N GLY A 200 -9.57 8.21 -8.54
CA GLY A 200 -8.78 9.20 -7.81
C GLY A 200 -7.57 9.71 -8.58
N HIS A 201 -6.93 8.88 -9.42
CA HIS A 201 -5.76 9.28 -10.21
C HIS A 201 -6.03 10.45 -11.17
N HIS A 202 -7.27 10.66 -11.62
CA HIS A 202 -7.66 11.81 -12.45
C HIS A 202 -7.52 13.16 -11.73
N PHE A 203 -7.46 13.18 -10.40
CA PHE A 203 -7.31 14.40 -9.60
C PHE A 203 -5.86 14.70 -9.24
N ILE A 204 -4.94 13.81 -9.60
CA ILE A 204 -3.51 14.04 -9.44
C ILE A 204 -3.04 14.85 -10.65
N GLN A 205 -2.39 15.99 -10.41
CA GLN A 205 -1.72 16.74 -11.48
C GLN A 205 -0.51 15.93 -11.99
N ASP A 206 -0.75 15.08 -12.99
CA ASP A 206 0.25 14.28 -13.70
C ASP A 206 -0.02 14.30 -15.22
N SER A 207 0.94 13.82 -16.01
CA SER A 207 0.89 13.80 -17.48
C SER A 207 0.08 12.65 -18.08
N ASP A 208 -0.39 11.72 -17.24
CA ASP A 208 -1.12 10.53 -17.66
C ASP A 208 -2.35 10.33 -16.76
N PRO A 209 -3.49 10.99 -17.06
CA PRO A 209 -4.73 10.83 -16.31
C PRO A 209 -5.44 9.51 -16.64
N GLY A 210 -4.81 8.64 -17.42
CA GLY A 210 -5.40 7.49 -18.08
C GLY A 210 -6.42 7.87 -19.16
N PHE A 211 -7.40 7.01 -19.41
CA PHE A 211 -8.37 7.22 -20.48
C PHE A 211 -9.33 8.40 -20.25
N GLU A 212 -9.29 9.39 -21.16
CA GLU A 212 -10.28 10.48 -21.23
C GLU A 212 -11.63 10.07 -21.86
N LEU A 213 -11.79 8.81 -22.27
CA LEU A 213 -12.97 8.30 -23.00
C LEU A 213 -14.31 8.61 -22.28
N TYR A 214 -14.29 8.61 -20.96
CA TYR A 214 -15.49 8.75 -20.13
C TYR A 214 -15.72 10.19 -19.62
N GLY A 215 -14.79 11.11 -19.90
CA GLY A 215 -14.70 12.42 -19.24
C GLY A 215 -14.10 12.34 -17.84
N ASP A 216 -14.30 13.40 -17.05
CA ASP A 216 -13.77 13.46 -15.69
C ASP A 216 -14.71 12.75 -14.68
N PRO A 217 -14.17 11.93 -13.76
CA PRO A 217 -14.98 11.36 -12.68
C PRO A 217 -15.49 12.45 -11.73
N PRO A 218 -16.70 12.33 -11.15
CA PRO A 218 -17.08 13.16 -10.03
C PRO A 218 -16.29 12.76 -8.77
N ILE A 219 -15.95 13.72 -7.91
CA ILE A 219 -15.26 13.46 -6.62
C ILE A 219 -16.02 12.43 -5.78
N SER A 220 -17.35 12.44 -5.84
CA SER A 220 -18.22 11.48 -5.14
C SER A 220 -18.07 10.03 -5.61
N SER A 221 -17.29 9.76 -6.66
CA SER A 221 -16.99 8.40 -7.14
C SER A 221 -15.58 7.94 -6.78
N VAL A 222 -14.77 8.79 -6.15
CA VAL A 222 -13.42 8.41 -5.70
C VAL A 222 -13.54 7.51 -4.48
N SER A 223 -12.86 6.37 -4.55
CA SER A 223 -12.83 5.38 -3.47
C SER A 223 -12.31 5.98 -2.16
N ILE A 224 -12.86 5.52 -1.04
CA ILE A 224 -12.33 5.88 0.28
C ILE A 224 -10.93 5.31 0.50
N MET A 225 -10.59 4.19 -0.14
CA MET A 225 -9.26 3.57 -0.10
C MET A 225 -8.25 4.22 -1.07
N PHE A 226 -8.59 5.36 -1.67
CA PHE A 226 -7.61 6.17 -2.41
C PHE A 226 -6.58 6.77 -1.43
N PRO A 227 -5.26 6.60 -1.67
CA PRO A 227 -4.24 6.89 -0.65
C PRO A 227 -3.80 8.35 -0.54
N LEU A 228 -4.32 9.25 -1.37
CA LEU A 228 -3.91 10.65 -1.41
C LEU A 228 -5.10 11.56 -1.11
N SER A 229 -4.88 12.56 -0.26
CA SER A 229 -5.86 13.62 -0.03
C SER A 229 -6.12 14.40 -1.33
N LEU A 230 -7.39 14.66 -1.60
CA LEU A 230 -7.81 15.40 -2.79
C LEU A 230 -7.77 16.92 -2.57
N GLY A 231 -7.87 17.39 -1.32
CA GLY A 231 -7.95 18.82 -1.00
C GLY A 231 -9.20 19.52 -1.57
N LEU A 232 -10.19 18.75 -2.04
CA LEU A 232 -11.43 19.20 -2.69
C LEU A 232 -12.69 18.66 -1.97
N GLY A 233 -12.52 18.15 -0.75
CA GLY A 233 -13.51 17.38 0.00
C GLY A 233 -13.21 15.88 -0.12
N GLU A 234 -12.81 15.26 0.99
CA GLU A 234 -12.49 13.83 1.02
C GLU A 234 -13.75 12.97 0.82
N PRO A 235 -13.64 11.78 0.19
CA PRO A 235 -14.72 10.82 0.20
C PRO A 235 -15.12 10.52 1.63
N THR A 236 -16.42 10.53 1.94
CA THR A 236 -16.92 10.23 3.29
C THR A 236 -17.70 8.92 3.34
N GLU A 237 -17.85 8.22 2.23
CA GLU A 237 -18.60 6.97 2.10
C GLU A 237 -17.81 5.95 1.26
N PRO A 238 -17.88 4.64 1.57
CA PRO A 238 -17.36 3.60 0.70
C PRO A 238 -18.04 3.65 -0.68
N GLN A 239 -17.23 3.66 -1.74
CA GLN A 239 -17.70 3.66 -3.13
C GLN A 239 -17.78 2.24 -3.70
N ALA A 240 -18.21 2.11 -4.95
CA ALA A 240 -18.44 0.81 -5.58
C ALA A 240 -17.21 -0.12 -5.53
N ASP A 241 -16.01 0.41 -5.77
CA ASP A 241 -14.77 -0.37 -5.70
C ASP A 241 -14.51 -0.87 -4.27
N ASP A 242 -14.68 0.00 -3.27
CA ASP A 242 -14.52 -0.32 -1.85
C ASP A 242 -15.50 -1.41 -1.40
N ILE A 243 -16.77 -1.24 -1.77
CA ILE A 243 -17.86 -2.17 -1.47
C ILE A 243 -17.57 -3.56 -2.06
N ARG A 244 -17.05 -3.60 -3.29
CA ARG A 244 -16.69 -4.85 -3.97
C ARG A 244 -15.47 -5.51 -3.34
N ALA A 245 -14.45 -4.73 -2.99
CA ALA A 245 -13.26 -5.24 -2.34
C ALA A 245 -13.61 -5.87 -0.99
N ILE A 246 -14.36 -5.16 -0.13
CA ILE A 246 -14.74 -5.68 1.18
C ILE A 246 -15.72 -6.85 1.10
N ALA A 247 -16.69 -6.80 0.19
CA ALA A 247 -17.62 -7.91 -0.02
C ALA A 247 -16.93 -9.15 -0.60
N SER A 248 -15.84 -8.99 -1.37
CA SER A 248 -15.05 -10.12 -1.85
C SER A 248 -14.29 -10.82 -0.73
N LEU A 249 -13.81 -10.07 0.28
CA LEU A 249 -13.15 -10.64 1.46
C LEU A 249 -14.15 -11.28 2.44
N TYR A 250 -15.30 -10.65 2.63
CA TYR A 250 -16.30 -11.02 3.64
C TYR A 250 -17.71 -11.20 3.04
N PRO A 251 -17.90 -12.07 2.03
CA PRO A 251 -19.14 -12.10 1.25
C PRO A 251 -20.35 -12.52 2.07
N THR A 252 -21.48 -11.85 1.84
CA THR A 252 -22.79 -12.39 2.20
C THR A 252 -23.32 -13.36 1.14
N THR A 253 -24.39 -14.08 1.46
CA THR A 253 -25.13 -14.88 0.48
C THR A 253 -25.68 -14.02 -0.65
N ALA A 254 -26.10 -12.77 -0.37
CA ALA A 254 -26.58 -11.85 -1.38
C ALA A 254 -25.48 -11.52 -2.39
N PHE A 255 -24.27 -11.19 -1.93
CA PHE A 255 -23.14 -10.93 -2.81
C PHE A 255 -22.86 -12.10 -3.75
N THR A 256 -22.83 -13.31 -3.19
CA THR A 256 -22.56 -14.54 -3.94
C THR A 256 -23.63 -14.85 -5.00
N ASN A 257 -24.90 -14.56 -4.71
CA ASN A 257 -26.02 -14.92 -5.58
C ASN A 257 -26.38 -13.85 -6.61
N GLU A 258 -26.20 -12.58 -6.26
CA GLU A 258 -26.75 -11.44 -7.00
C GLU A 258 -25.70 -10.76 -7.89
N THR A 259 -24.41 -10.95 -7.58
CA THR A 259 -23.32 -10.34 -8.34
C THR A 259 -22.63 -11.34 -9.27
N LYS A 260 -21.78 -10.81 -10.15
CA LYS A 260 -20.95 -11.57 -11.08
C LYS A 260 -19.49 -11.15 -10.97
N SER A 261 -18.62 -11.89 -11.62
CA SER A 261 -17.21 -11.53 -11.77
C SER A 261 -16.78 -11.57 -13.23
N ILE A 262 -15.73 -10.82 -13.57
CA ILE A 262 -14.98 -11.00 -14.80
C ILE A 262 -13.57 -11.48 -14.44
N THR A 263 -13.08 -12.51 -15.12
CA THR A 263 -11.76 -13.09 -14.88
C THR A 263 -10.91 -13.14 -16.13
N GLY A 264 -9.60 -13.02 -15.94
CA GLY A 264 -8.68 -12.82 -17.05
C GLY A 264 -7.21 -12.80 -16.66
N ARG A 265 -6.37 -12.46 -17.63
CA ARG A 265 -4.93 -12.21 -17.40
C ARG A 265 -4.45 -11.01 -18.20
N ILE A 266 -3.46 -10.32 -17.65
CA ILE A 266 -2.63 -9.38 -18.40
C ILE A 266 -1.41 -10.14 -18.92
N LEU A 267 -1.17 -10.04 -20.22
CA LEU A 267 -0.10 -10.74 -20.91
C LEU A 267 0.83 -9.71 -21.58
N LEU A 268 2.11 -10.03 -21.67
CA LEU A 268 3.09 -9.27 -22.44
C LEU A 268 2.81 -9.38 -23.95
N PRO A 269 3.48 -8.59 -24.81
CA PRO A 269 3.22 -8.58 -26.25
C PRO A 269 3.38 -9.92 -26.98
N ASP A 270 4.01 -10.92 -26.37
CA ASP A 270 4.08 -12.27 -26.91
C ASP A 270 2.75 -13.04 -26.81
N GLY A 271 1.77 -12.50 -26.09
CA GLY A 271 0.45 -13.12 -25.87
C GLY A 271 0.49 -14.36 -24.99
N VAL A 272 1.59 -14.61 -24.28
CA VAL A 272 1.81 -15.84 -23.49
C VAL A 272 2.35 -15.53 -22.10
N THR A 273 3.28 -14.59 -21.96
CA THR A 273 3.95 -14.31 -20.69
C THR A 273 3.07 -13.42 -19.82
N PRO A 274 2.68 -13.84 -18.60
CA PRO A 274 1.84 -13.02 -17.74
C PRO A 274 2.59 -11.82 -17.15
N LEU A 275 1.86 -10.72 -16.92
CA LEU A 275 2.36 -9.53 -16.23
C LEU A 275 1.60 -9.29 -14.92
N THR A 276 2.28 -9.48 -13.80
CA THR A 276 1.82 -9.09 -12.45
C THR A 276 2.14 -7.61 -12.18
N GLY A 277 1.21 -6.89 -11.56
CA GLY A 277 1.41 -5.49 -11.17
C GLY A 277 0.70 -4.45 -12.05
N ALA A 278 -0.09 -4.86 -13.03
CA ALA A 278 -0.86 -3.94 -13.86
C ALA A 278 -2.23 -3.66 -13.23
N ASN A 279 -2.66 -2.40 -13.14
CA ASN A 279 -3.98 -2.07 -12.61
C ASN A 279 -5.06 -2.34 -13.66
N VAL A 280 -5.95 -3.28 -13.37
CA VAL A 280 -7.04 -3.68 -14.26
C VAL A 280 -8.34 -3.09 -13.73
N VAL A 281 -9.07 -2.38 -14.58
CA VAL A 281 -10.32 -1.72 -14.21
C VAL A 281 -11.46 -2.23 -15.09
N ALA A 282 -12.61 -2.54 -14.48
CA ALA A 282 -13.88 -2.76 -15.17
C ALA A 282 -14.78 -1.55 -14.94
N ARG A 283 -15.22 -0.89 -16.02
CA ARG A 283 -16.18 0.22 -15.95
C ARG A 283 -17.47 -0.14 -16.65
N ASN A 284 -18.60 0.01 -15.97
CA ASN A 284 -19.90 -0.22 -16.61
C ASN A 284 -20.09 0.75 -17.77
N VAL A 285 -20.45 0.23 -18.95
CA VAL A 285 -20.61 1.02 -20.18
C VAL A 285 -21.63 2.16 -20.02
N ASN A 286 -22.61 2.03 -19.11
CA ASN A 286 -23.64 3.03 -18.87
C ASN A 286 -23.43 3.87 -17.60
N ASP A 287 -22.51 3.49 -16.72
CA ASP A 287 -22.20 4.19 -15.46
C ASP A 287 -20.72 3.98 -15.07
N PRO A 288 -19.78 4.53 -15.85
CA PRO A 288 -18.37 4.14 -15.80
C PRO A 288 -17.64 4.56 -14.52
N PHE A 289 -18.23 5.47 -13.72
CA PHE A 289 -17.61 5.99 -12.50
C PHE A 289 -18.23 5.42 -11.22
N HIS A 290 -19.55 5.13 -11.18
CA HIS A 290 -20.20 4.60 -9.98
C HIS A 290 -20.47 3.09 -10.04
N ASP A 291 -20.33 2.45 -11.20
CA ASP A 291 -20.31 1.00 -11.33
C ASP A 291 -18.96 0.57 -11.90
N VAL A 292 -17.95 0.61 -11.01
CA VAL A 292 -16.54 0.37 -11.32
C VAL A 292 -15.92 -0.64 -10.35
N ALA A 293 -15.02 -1.49 -10.85
CA ALA A 293 -14.25 -2.42 -10.03
C ALA A 293 -12.80 -2.42 -10.51
N SER A 294 -11.86 -2.54 -9.60
CA SER A 294 -10.44 -2.61 -9.93
C SER A 294 -9.74 -3.76 -9.19
N GLN A 295 -8.68 -4.27 -9.79
CA GLN A 295 -7.74 -5.15 -9.14
C GLN A 295 -6.40 -5.08 -9.86
N VAL A 296 -5.30 -5.09 -9.11
CA VAL A 296 -3.98 -5.27 -9.69
C VAL A 296 -3.78 -6.73 -10.11
N SER A 297 -3.31 -6.95 -11.34
CA SER A 297 -3.02 -8.28 -11.86
C SER A 297 -2.02 -8.99 -10.96
N GLY A 298 -2.30 -10.25 -10.63
CA GLY A 298 -1.53 -11.05 -9.70
C GLY A 298 -1.60 -10.59 -8.24
N ALA A 299 -2.61 -9.83 -7.81
CA ALA A 299 -2.79 -9.43 -6.40
C ALA A 299 -2.74 -10.57 -5.37
N LEU A 300 -2.89 -11.83 -5.80
CA LEU A 300 -2.84 -13.02 -4.94
C LEU A 300 -1.50 -13.78 -4.99
N THR A 301 -0.48 -13.31 -5.72
CA THR A 301 0.80 -14.02 -5.92
C THR A 301 1.67 -14.17 -4.65
N ALA A 302 1.23 -13.65 -3.50
CA ALA A 302 2.00 -13.61 -2.25
C ALA A 302 3.45 -13.16 -2.51
N ASP A 303 4.44 -13.95 -2.05
CA ASP A 303 5.87 -13.68 -2.22
C ASP A 303 6.44 -14.12 -3.59
N ASN A 304 5.63 -14.70 -4.47
CA ASN A 304 6.06 -15.24 -5.76
C ASN A 304 5.30 -14.60 -6.95
N PRO A 305 5.74 -13.44 -7.47
CA PRO A 305 5.06 -12.75 -8.57
C PRO A 305 4.94 -13.59 -9.86
N ASP A 306 5.75 -14.64 -9.99
CA ASP A 306 5.78 -15.57 -11.12
C ASP A 306 4.98 -16.86 -10.87
N ASP A 307 4.14 -16.91 -9.83
CA ASP A 307 3.29 -18.07 -9.55
C ASP A 307 2.39 -18.35 -10.76
N PRO A 308 2.49 -19.52 -11.42
CA PRO A 308 1.79 -19.76 -12.68
C PRO A 308 0.27 -19.67 -12.55
N ASP A 309 -0.30 -19.93 -11.37
CA ASP A 309 -1.74 -19.88 -11.13
C ASP A 309 -2.24 -18.45 -10.98
N PHE A 310 -1.40 -17.53 -10.48
CA PHE A 310 -1.80 -16.17 -10.12
C PHE A 310 -1.11 -15.06 -10.92
N ALA A 311 0.03 -15.33 -11.56
CA ALA A 311 0.80 -14.34 -12.28
C ALA A 311 -0.04 -13.71 -13.40
N GLY A 312 -0.11 -12.38 -13.37
CA GLY A 312 -0.96 -11.58 -14.25
C GLY A 312 -2.46 -11.86 -14.19
N TYR A 313 -2.93 -12.73 -13.30
CA TYR A 313 -4.34 -13.08 -13.16
C TYR A 313 -5.12 -12.04 -12.40
N PHE A 314 -6.34 -11.74 -12.85
CA PHE A 314 -7.25 -10.84 -12.15
C PHE A 314 -8.65 -11.45 -12.04
N THR A 315 -9.40 -10.98 -11.05
CA THR A 315 -10.81 -11.29 -10.80
C THR A 315 -11.51 -10.02 -10.32
N LEU A 316 -12.26 -9.39 -11.22
CA LEU A 316 -13.07 -8.22 -10.94
C LEU A 316 -14.44 -8.70 -10.44
N SER A 317 -14.60 -8.76 -9.11
CA SER A 317 -15.78 -9.32 -8.43
C SER A 317 -16.87 -8.28 -8.15
N GLY A 318 -18.09 -8.74 -7.85
CA GLY A 318 -19.17 -7.85 -7.38
C GLY A 318 -19.82 -7.02 -8.49
N LEU A 319 -19.66 -7.43 -9.74
CA LEU A 319 -20.21 -6.76 -10.91
C LEU A 319 -21.72 -6.96 -11.02
N THR A 320 -22.42 -5.95 -11.52
CA THR A 320 -23.86 -5.92 -11.69
C THR A 320 -24.29 -6.99 -12.71
N ALA A 321 -25.13 -7.94 -12.29
CA ALA A 321 -25.60 -9.00 -13.16
C ALA A 321 -26.38 -8.43 -14.36
N GLY A 322 -26.01 -8.87 -15.58
CA GLY A 322 -26.64 -8.42 -16.83
C GLY A 322 -26.10 -7.09 -17.37
N ALA A 323 -25.17 -6.43 -16.67
CA ALA A 323 -24.46 -5.27 -17.19
C ALA A 323 -23.29 -5.70 -18.11
N ASN A 324 -22.83 -4.73 -18.90
CA ASN A 324 -21.64 -4.85 -19.73
C ASN A 324 -20.59 -3.82 -19.28
N TYR A 325 -19.33 -4.22 -19.36
CA TYR A 325 -18.19 -3.48 -18.88
C TYR A 325 -17.16 -3.29 -20.00
N THR A 326 -16.46 -2.16 -20.00
CA THR A 326 -15.11 -2.11 -20.59
C THR A 326 -14.14 -2.72 -19.60
N ILE A 327 -13.11 -3.39 -20.10
CA ILE A 327 -11.98 -3.86 -19.28
C ILE A 327 -10.75 -3.14 -19.80
N GLU A 328 -10.05 -2.44 -18.92
CA GLU A 328 -8.92 -1.58 -19.27
C GLU A 328 -7.72 -1.86 -18.36
N VAL A 329 -6.52 -1.73 -18.92
CA VAL A 329 -5.28 -1.67 -18.17
C VAL A 329 -4.86 -0.21 -18.09
N VAL A 330 -4.73 0.29 -16.86
CA VAL A 330 -4.27 1.64 -16.55
C VAL A 330 -2.93 1.52 -15.86
N ASN A 331 -1.99 2.40 -16.18
CA ASN A 331 -0.70 2.43 -15.53
C ASN A 331 -0.88 2.79 -14.05
N ILE A 332 -0.10 2.15 -13.17
CA ILE A 332 -0.14 2.54 -11.76
C ILE A 332 0.66 3.83 -11.61
N ASN A 333 0.04 4.88 -11.08
CA ASN A 333 0.73 6.16 -10.93
C ASN A 333 1.99 5.98 -10.07
N SER A 334 3.12 6.51 -10.53
CA SER A 334 4.40 6.36 -9.84
C SER A 334 4.42 6.92 -8.41
N ARG A 335 3.47 7.80 -8.04
CA ARG A 335 3.28 8.29 -6.67
C ARG A 335 2.72 7.23 -5.71
N PHE A 336 2.07 6.19 -6.23
CA PHE A 336 1.56 5.07 -5.44
C PHE A 336 2.67 4.07 -5.11
N ASN A 337 3.64 4.53 -4.32
CA ASN A 337 4.76 3.74 -3.85
C ASN A 337 4.87 3.85 -2.32
N THR A 338 5.70 3.00 -1.71
CA THR A 338 5.93 2.98 -0.26
C THR A 338 4.62 2.87 0.54
N ASN A 339 4.21 3.90 1.28
CA ASN A 339 3.03 3.91 2.14
C ASN A 339 1.72 4.24 1.39
N SER A 340 1.79 4.50 0.09
CA SER A 340 0.62 4.73 -0.77
C SER A 340 0.54 3.69 -1.89
N SER A 341 1.17 2.52 -1.70
CA SER A 341 1.30 1.49 -2.74
C SER A 341 -0.04 0.87 -3.10
N VAL A 342 -0.28 0.64 -4.38
CA VAL A 342 -1.45 -0.09 -4.89
C VAL A 342 -0.99 -1.44 -5.43
N GLY A 343 -1.54 -2.53 -4.91
CA GLY A 343 -1.28 -3.89 -5.41
C GLY A 343 -0.06 -4.59 -4.80
N PRO A 344 0.29 -5.79 -5.29
CA PRO A 344 1.25 -6.66 -4.63
C PRO A 344 2.71 -6.25 -4.84
N ILE A 345 2.98 -5.28 -5.73
CA ILE A 345 4.35 -4.85 -6.08
C ILE A 345 4.56 -3.40 -5.64
N ASN A 346 5.63 -3.18 -4.87
CA ASN A 346 6.05 -1.86 -4.42
C ASN A 346 7.56 -1.71 -4.67
N VAL A 347 8.04 -0.78 -5.51
CA VAL A 347 7.38 0.27 -6.31
C VAL A 347 6.55 -0.32 -7.48
N PRO A 348 5.44 0.30 -7.90
CA PRO A 348 4.65 -0.17 -9.04
C PRO A 348 5.48 -0.30 -10.32
N ILE A 349 5.08 -1.24 -11.18
CA ILE A 349 5.63 -1.33 -12.53
C ILE A 349 5.18 -0.12 -13.33
N VAL A 350 6.10 0.46 -14.10
CA VAL A 350 5.74 1.38 -15.17
C VAL A 350 5.48 0.51 -16.40
N LEU A 351 4.29 0.61 -16.96
CA LEU A 351 4.00 -0.09 -18.22
C LEU A 351 4.87 0.50 -19.33
N ASP A 352 5.68 -0.35 -19.96
CA ASP A 352 6.45 0.02 -21.17
C ASP A 352 5.54 0.06 -22.44
N ALA A 353 4.23 -0.14 -22.25
CA ALA A 353 3.18 -0.18 -23.27
C ALA A 353 2.15 0.94 -23.00
N PRO A 354 1.44 1.43 -24.03
CA PRO A 354 0.30 2.32 -23.79
C PRO A 354 -0.75 1.63 -22.92
N GLU A 355 -1.49 2.40 -22.14
CA GLU A 355 -2.74 1.92 -21.55
C GLU A 355 -3.67 1.44 -22.66
N GLU A 356 -4.36 0.31 -22.45
CA GLU A 356 -5.24 -0.25 -23.48
C GLU A 356 -6.49 -0.93 -22.93
N PHE A 357 -7.48 -1.04 -23.82
CA PHE A 357 -8.73 -1.74 -23.58
C PHE A 357 -8.71 -3.16 -24.13
N TYR A 358 -9.46 -4.03 -23.46
CA TYR A 358 -9.88 -5.28 -24.06
C TYR A 358 -10.76 -5.06 -25.30
N ASN A 359 -10.39 -5.63 -26.45
CA ASN A 359 -11.09 -5.53 -27.72
C ASN A 359 -11.41 -6.88 -28.40
N ALA A 360 -11.29 -7.98 -27.66
CA ALA A 360 -11.71 -9.32 -28.06
C ALA A 360 -10.90 -9.96 -29.20
N GLY A 361 -11.46 -10.01 -30.41
CA GLY A 361 -10.84 -10.74 -31.53
C GLY A 361 -9.61 -10.05 -32.10
N ASP A 362 -9.44 -8.77 -31.77
CA ASP A 362 -8.36 -7.93 -32.27
C ASP A 362 -7.15 -7.88 -31.29
N GLU A 363 -7.25 -8.54 -30.13
CA GLU A 363 -6.23 -8.60 -29.08
C GLU A 363 -4.91 -9.15 -29.61
N SER A 364 -3.85 -8.34 -29.54
CA SER A 364 -2.51 -8.73 -29.95
C SER A 364 -1.45 -7.77 -29.43
N GLY A 365 -0.20 -8.21 -29.31
CA GLY A 365 0.90 -7.31 -28.96
C GLY A 365 1.33 -6.32 -30.06
N ASN A 366 0.52 -6.11 -31.10
CA ASN A 366 0.89 -5.27 -32.24
C ASN A 366 -0.02 -4.04 -32.36
N GLY A 367 0.51 -2.87 -31.96
CA GLY A 367 -0.24 -1.61 -31.93
C GLY A 367 -0.76 -1.12 -33.29
N ALA A 368 -0.31 -1.71 -34.41
CA ALA A 368 -0.84 -1.39 -35.74
C ALA A 368 -2.17 -2.13 -36.04
N SER A 369 -2.39 -3.30 -35.44
CA SER A 369 -3.61 -4.09 -35.57
C SER A 369 -4.51 -3.97 -34.34
N ASP A 370 -3.89 -3.79 -33.18
CA ASP A 370 -4.56 -3.62 -31.90
C ASP A 370 -4.45 -2.15 -31.49
N ASN A 371 -5.54 -1.39 -31.69
CA ASN A 371 -5.56 0.02 -31.30
C ASN A 371 -5.91 0.11 -29.81
N PRO A 372 -5.04 0.71 -28.96
CA PRO A 372 -5.27 0.80 -27.52
C PRO A 372 -6.60 1.44 -27.10
N ALA A 373 -7.19 2.29 -27.96
CA ALA A 373 -8.45 2.98 -27.70
C ALA A 373 -9.71 2.18 -28.14
N ASN A 374 -9.56 1.09 -28.88
CA ASN A 374 -10.67 0.25 -29.29
C ASN A 374 -11.07 -0.67 -28.13
N TRP A 375 -12.37 -0.83 -27.88
CA TRP A 375 -12.85 -1.70 -26.82
C TRP A 375 -14.04 -2.54 -27.29
N THR A 376 -14.19 -3.70 -26.67
CA THR A 376 -15.35 -4.59 -26.83
C THR A 376 -16.05 -4.74 -25.49
N ALA A 377 -17.37 -4.58 -25.48
CA ALA A 377 -18.20 -4.76 -24.29
C ALA A 377 -18.08 -6.20 -23.74
N VAL A 378 -17.75 -6.33 -22.46
CA VAL A 378 -17.65 -7.60 -21.75
C VAL A 378 -18.83 -7.77 -20.81
N ALA A 379 -19.60 -8.84 -21.00
CA ALA A 379 -20.73 -9.13 -20.12
C ALA A 379 -20.24 -9.55 -18.72
N ALA A 380 -20.92 -9.08 -17.67
CA ALA A 380 -20.66 -9.52 -16.30
C ALA A 380 -20.81 -11.05 -16.18
N GLY A 381 -19.82 -11.74 -15.63
CA GLY A 381 -19.77 -13.20 -15.55
C GLY A 381 -18.86 -13.87 -16.60
N SER A 382 -18.22 -13.08 -17.46
CA SER A 382 -17.30 -13.60 -18.48
C SER A 382 -15.97 -14.07 -17.87
N ASN A 383 -15.39 -15.12 -18.45
CA ASN A 383 -14.09 -15.66 -18.05
C ASN A 383 -13.16 -15.72 -19.26
N GLY A 384 -11.85 -15.70 -19.00
CA GLY A 384 -10.83 -15.77 -20.06
C GLY A 384 -10.71 -14.48 -20.86
N ILE A 385 -10.95 -13.33 -20.20
CA ILE A 385 -10.78 -12.00 -20.80
C ILE A 385 -9.31 -11.61 -20.64
N HIS A 386 -8.51 -11.87 -21.66
CA HIS A 386 -7.09 -11.54 -21.64
C HIS A 386 -6.84 -10.22 -22.36
N ILE A 387 -6.05 -9.33 -21.75
CA ILE A 387 -5.49 -8.16 -22.42
C ILE A 387 -4.04 -8.49 -22.77
N ILE A 388 -3.69 -8.42 -24.06
CA ILE A 388 -2.34 -8.64 -24.56
C ILE A 388 -1.70 -7.28 -24.78
N LEU A 389 -0.71 -6.93 -23.95
CA LEU A 389 -0.13 -5.61 -24.03
C LEU A 389 0.53 -5.35 -25.37
N ASN A 390 0.30 -4.18 -25.93
CA ASN A 390 0.95 -3.74 -27.15
C ASN A 390 2.47 -3.59 -26.95
N ASN A 391 3.25 -3.87 -27.99
CA ASN A 391 4.66 -3.51 -27.99
C ASN A 391 4.81 -2.01 -27.75
N ALA A 392 5.81 -1.63 -26.94
CA ALA A 392 6.27 -0.25 -26.83
C ALA A 392 6.39 0.32 -28.25
N ALA A 393 5.74 1.45 -28.52
CA ALA A 393 5.67 2.00 -29.86
C ALA A 393 7.10 2.15 -30.44
N THR A 394 7.50 1.29 -31.36
CA THR A 394 8.72 1.49 -32.14
C THR A 394 8.42 2.54 -33.19
N ALA A 395 8.33 3.78 -32.76
CA ALA A 395 8.35 4.90 -33.68
C ALA A 395 9.74 4.88 -34.34
N VAL A 396 9.80 4.56 -35.64
CA VAL A 396 10.88 5.06 -36.50
C VAL A 396 10.62 6.54 -36.68
N GLU A 397 10.85 7.32 -35.63
CA GLU A 397 10.92 8.76 -35.73
C GLU A 397 12.35 9.13 -36.08
N GLU A 398 12.48 9.90 -37.16
CA GLU A 398 13.63 10.77 -37.34
C GLU A 398 13.81 11.55 -36.03
N GLN A 399 14.88 11.22 -35.32
CA GLN A 399 15.20 11.71 -33.99
C GLN A 399 15.31 13.24 -34.03
N ASP A 400 14.23 13.93 -33.67
CA ASP A 400 14.33 15.22 -33.02
C ASP A 400 14.17 14.97 -31.52
N ASN A 401 15.20 15.33 -30.76
CA ASN A 401 15.38 14.98 -29.35
C ASN A 401 14.21 15.47 -28.47
N LEU A 402 13.25 14.61 -28.19
CA LEU A 402 12.35 14.77 -27.05
C LEU A 402 13.00 14.08 -25.84
N SER A 403 13.65 14.92 -25.03
CA SER A 403 14.27 14.59 -23.75
C SER A 403 13.27 13.95 -22.79
N ASN A 404 13.69 12.86 -22.12
CA ASN A 404 13.13 12.42 -20.83
C ASN A 404 12.80 13.65 -19.97
N PRO A 405 11.62 13.74 -19.33
CA PRO A 405 11.30 14.87 -18.47
C PRO A 405 12.40 15.00 -17.42
N VAL A 406 13.14 16.09 -17.53
CA VAL A 406 14.28 16.38 -16.67
C VAL A 406 13.73 16.59 -15.26
N PRO A 407 14.21 15.85 -14.25
CA PRO A 407 13.77 16.04 -12.87
C PRO A 407 13.89 17.52 -12.47
N ALA A 408 12.89 18.08 -11.80
CA ALA A 408 12.93 19.49 -11.42
C ALA A 408 14.00 19.80 -10.34
N SER A 409 14.43 18.79 -9.58
CA SER A 409 15.41 18.92 -8.50
C SER A 409 16.18 17.62 -8.26
N LEU A 410 17.27 17.70 -7.47
CA LEU A 410 17.98 16.52 -6.97
C LEU A 410 17.06 15.75 -6.02
N GLN A 411 16.85 14.46 -6.28
CA GLN A 411 16.07 13.57 -5.42
C GLN A 411 16.88 12.35 -5.03
N LEU A 412 16.74 11.90 -3.78
CA LEU A 412 17.29 10.63 -3.29
C LEU A 412 16.13 9.79 -2.76
N PHE A 413 15.91 8.62 -3.36
CA PHE A 413 14.82 7.73 -2.96
C PHE A 413 15.26 6.80 -1.82
N ALA A 414 14.28 6.19 -1.15
CA ALA A 414 14.57 5.14 -0.16
C ALA A 414 15.29 3.97 -0.86
N ASN A 415 16.20 3.31 -0.17
CA ASN A 415 16.83 2.10 -0.71
C ASN A 415 15.87 0.92 -0.58
N TYR A 416 15.87 0.00 -1.54
CA TYR A 416 15.03 -1.19 -1.52
C TYR A 416 15.83 -2.46 -1.85
N PRO A 417 15.71 -3.53 -1.06
CA PRO A 417 14.92 -3.61 0.18
C PRO A 417 15.55 -2.79 1.34
N ASN A 418 14.73 -2.42 2.34
CA ASN A 418 15.15 -1.84 3.62
C ASN A 418 14.17 -2.26 4.74
N PRO A 419 14.58 -3.09 5.73
CA PRO A 419 15.92 -3.64 5.88
C PRO A 419 16.29 -4.61 4.75
N PHE A 420 17.59 -4.69 4.44
CA PHE A 420 18.16 -5.67 3.54
C PHE A 420 19.11 -6.59 4.30
N GLY A 421 19.31 -7.82 3.82
CA GLY A 421 20.04 -8.85 4.56
C GLY A 421 20.53 -10.00 3.70
N ARG A 422 21.11 -11.03 4.33
CA ARG A 422 21.67 -12.22 3.65
C ARG A 422 20.63 -13.19 3.10
N LYS A 423 19.47 -12.71 2.64
CA LYS A 423 18.53 -13.59 1.94
C LYS A 423 19.13 -13.97 0.59
N VAL A 424 19.12 -15.27 0.34
CA VAL A 424 19.48 -15.86 -0.94
C VAL A 424 18.16 -15.96 -1.71
N ASP A 425 18.07 -15.35 -2.89
CA ASP A 425 16.93 -15.60 -3.75
C ASP A 425 16.91 -17.08 -4.20
N GLY A 426 15.82 -17.54 -4.82
CA GLY A 426 15.71 -18.92 -5.30
C GLY A 426 16.80 -19.36 -6.30
N SER A 427 17.65 -18.43 -6.76
CA SER A 427 18.76 -18.65 -7.70
C SER A 427 20.13 -18.82 -7.04
N GLY A 428 20.25 -18.59 -5.73
CA GLY A 428 21.55 -18.66 -5.05
C GLY A 428 22.27 -17.31 -4.91
N GLN A 429 21.64 -16.19 -5.31
CA GLN A 429 22.24 -14.86 -5.29
C GLN A 429 21.87 -14.07 -4.03
N MET A 430 22.85 -13.35 -3.46
CA MET A 430 22.66 -12.50 -2.29
C MET A 430 21.81 -11.27 -2.65
N MET A 431 20.87 -10.90 -1.79
CA MET A 431 20.06 -9.69 -1.96
C MET A 431 20.88 -8.40 -1.70
N ASP A 432 21.24 -7.71 -2.78
CA ASP A 432 21.76 -6.34 -2.75
C ASP A 432 20.62 -5.35 -2.48
N THR A 433 20.92 -4.18 -1.90
CA THR A 433 19.97 -3.07 -1.83
C THR A 433 20.18 -2.10 -2.99
N SER A 434 19.09 -1.65 -3.61
CA SER A 434 19.09 -0.68 -4.70
C SER A 434 18.85 0.71 -4.14
N ILE A 435 19.67 1.69 -4.55
CA ILE A 435 19.56 3.10 -4.21
C ILE A 435 19.27 3.86 -5.50
N SER A 436 18.07 4.43 -5.58
CA SER A 436 17.65 5.24 -6.72
C SER A 436 17.78 6.73 -6.40
N PHE A 437 18.09 7.53 -7.43
CA PHE A 437 18.17 8.98 -7.33
C PHE A 437 17.88 9.65 -8.69
N ALA A 438 17.45 10.91 -8.66
CA ALA A 438 17.18 11.70 -9.85
C ALA A 438 18.04 12.96 -9.85
N ILE A 439 18.68 13.29 -10.98
CA ILE A 439 19.48 14.50 -11.13
C ILE A 439 18.89 15.45 -12.19
N PRO A 440 18.75 16.75 -11.89
CA PRO A 440 18.03 17.70 -12.71
C PRO A 440 18.84 18.28 -13.88
N ARG A 441 20.15 18.02 -13.92
CA ARG A 441 21.05 18.46 -14.99
C ARG A 441 22.34 17.64 -14.93
N ASN A 442 23.12 17.70 -16.00
CA ASN A 442 24.40 16.99 -16.07
C ASN A 442 25.36 17.55 -15.01
N GLU A 443 25.74 16.74 -14.03
CA GLU A 443 26.62 17.13 -12.92
C GLU A 443 27.45 15.96 -12.40
N THR A 444 28.52 16.29 -11.67
CA THR A 444 29.28 15.33 -10.88
C THR A 444 28.44 14.87 -9.69
N VAL A 445 28.15 13.57 -9.64
CA VAL A 445 27.41 12.94 -8.54
C VAL A 445 28.37 12.17 -7.65
N HIS A 446 28.29 12.43 -6.35
CA HIS A 446 28.95 11.65 -5.31
C HIS A 446 27.89 10.94 -4.47
N LEU A 447 27.79 9.61 -4.59
CA LEU A 447 26.93 8.78 -3.74
C LEU A 447 27.80 7.84 -2.93
N ALA A 448 27.71 7.91 -1.60
CA ALA A 448 28.47 7.05 -0.71
C ALA A 448 27.66 6.61 0.52
N VAL A 449 28.06 5.48 1.08
CA VAL A 449 27.53 4.86 2.29
C VAL A 449 28.43 5.21 3.48
N TYR A 450 27.82 5.44 4.64
CA TYR A 450 28.43 5.85 5.89
C TYR A 450 27.85 5.04 7.05
N ASP A 451 28.62 4.85 8.12
CA ASP A 451 28.11 4.30 9.38
C ASP A 451 27.53 5.38 10.30
N ILE A 452 27.03 4.98 11.47
CA ILE A 452 26.46 5.87 12.49
C ILE A 452 27.44 6.93 13.04
N LEU A 453 28.75 6.72 12.89
CA LEU A 453 29.78 7.67 13.30
C LEU A 453 30.17 8.62 12.16
N GLY A 454 29.50 8.52 11.01
CA GLY A 454 29.78 9.30 9.82
C GLY A 454 31.04 8.84 9.08
N ARG A 455 31.61 7.67 9.41
CA ARG A 455 32.76 7.11 8.69
C ARG A 455 32.28 6.54 7.36
N LYS A 456 32.96 6.89 6.27
CA LYS A 456 32.63 6.39 4.93
C LYS A 456 32.94 4.90 4.84
N ILE A 457 31.95 4.13 4.43
CA ILE A 457 31.97 2.68 4.29
C ILE A 457 32.25 2.27 2.85
N ARG A 458 31.59 2.91 1.88
CA ARG A 458 31.76 2.64 0.45
C ARG A 458 31.31 3.80 -0.43
N THR A 459 32.09 4.14 -1.44
CA THR A 459 31.63 4.97 -2.56
C THR A 459 30.89 4.10 -3.58
N LEU A 460 29.68 4.51 -3.98
CA LEU A 460 28.86 3.84 -5.00
C LEU A 460 28.91 4.58 -6.35
N VAL A 461 28.96 5.91 -6.31
CA VAL A 461 29.06 6.77 -7.49
C VAL A 461 30.03 7.91 -7.19
N ASP A 462 30.91 8.19 -8.13
CA ASP A 462 31.84 9.32 -8.11
C ASP A 462 32.22 9.68 -9.55
N LYS A 463 31.27 10.26 -10.30
CA LYS A 463 31.44 10.59 -11.73
C LYS A 463 30.43 11.62 -12.21
N ASP A 464 30.71 12.20 -13.37
CA ASP A 464 29.74 13.00 -14.12
C ASP A 464 28.62 12.12 -14.67
N MET A 465 27.38 12.53 -14.45
CA MET A 465 26.18 11.80 -14.87
C MET A 465 25.21 12.73 -15.60
N PRO A 466 24.58 12.29 -16.70
CA PRO A 466 23.58 13.10 -17.39
C PRO A 466 22.28 13.22 -16.59
N ALA A 467 21.55 14.31 -16.84
CA ALA A 467 20.22 14.55 -16.28
C ALA A 467 19.32 13.32 -16.45
N GLY A 468 18.58 12.93 -15.40
CA GLY A 468 17.71 11.76 -15.44
C GLY A 468 17.67 10.98 -14.13
N GLN A 469 16.99 9.84 -14.15
CA GLN A 469 16.89 8.91 -13.03
C GLN A 469 17.93 7.79 -13.15
N TRP A 470 18.45 7.37 -11.99
CA TRP A 470 19.54 6.40 -11.89
C TRP A 470 19.31 5.49 -10.71
N THR A 471 19.71 4.22 -10.85
CA THR A 471 19.68 3.24 -9.77
C THR A 471 21.02 2.55 -9.68
N VAL A 472 21.55 2.44 -8.46
CA VAL A 472 22.80 1.71 -8.17
C VAL A 472 22.57 0.69 -7.07
N LYS A 473 23.31 -0.42 -7.11
CA LYS A 473 23.24 -1.46 -6.08
C LYS A 473 24.37 -1.34 -5.07
N TRP A 474 24.06 -1.61 -3.81
CA TRP A 474 25.04 -1.84 -2.76
C TRP A 474 24.92 -3.28 -2.24
N ASP A 475 26.05 -3.98 -2.25
CA ASP A 475 26.23 -5.40 -1.93
C ASP A 475 26.59 -5.67 -0.47
N SER A 476 26.29 -4.71 0.43
CA SER A 476 26.60 -4.79 1.86
C SER A 476 28.09 -4.91 2.19
N ARG A 477 29.00 -4.56 1.27
CA ARG A 477 30.45 -4.60 1.52
C ARG A 477 31.05 -3.21 1.61
N ASN A 478 32.09 -3.07 2.44
CA ASN A 478 32.91 -1.88 2.53
C ASN A 478 33.91 -1.78 1.36
N GLU A 479 34.70 -0.70 1.30
CA GLU A 479 35.72 -0.48 0.25
C GLU A 479 36.77 -1.59 0.12
N THR A 480 37.00 -2.38 1.18
CA THR A 480 37.96 -3.52 1.18
C THR A 480 37.30 -4.85 0.76
N GLY A 481 36.04 -4.83 0.37
CA GLY A 481 35.27 -6.02 -0.01
C GLY A 481 34.80 -6.86 1.17
N GLN A 482 34.98 -6.39 2.41
CA GLN A 482 34.49 -7.08 3.61
C GLN A 482 33.03 -6.72 3.86
N MET A 483 32.24 -7.69 4.31
CA MET A 483 30.86 -7.45 4.73
C MET A 483 30.82 -6.46 5.90
N VAL A 484 29.83 -5.59 5.89
CA VAL A 484 29.55 -4.69 7.01
C VAL A 484 28.78 -5.44 8.10
N ALA A 485 28.78 -4.92 9.34
CA ALA A 485 28.07 -5.52 10.47
C ALA A 485 26.58 -5.13 10.46
N ASP A 486 25.76 -5.85 11.21
CA ASP A 486 24.36 -5.46 11.43
C ASP A 486 24.27 -4.05 11.99
N GLY A 487 23.28 -3.30 11.51
CA GLY A 487 22.96 -2.00 12.06
C GLY A 487 22.59 -0.95 11.03
N VAL A 488 22.55 0.28 11.52
CA VAL A 488 22.11 1.44 10.76
C VAL A 488 23.27 2.01 9.95
N TYR A 489 23.00 2.22 8.67
CA TYR A 489 23.88 2.92 7.74
C TYR A 489 23.16 4.11 7.13
N PHE A 490 23.93 5.03 6.58
CA PHE A 490 23.43 6.20 5.88
C PHE A 490 24.02 6.24 4.49
N TYR A 491 23.20 6.47 3.47
CA TYR A 491 23.69 6.79 2.13
C TYR A 491 23.39 8.24 1.84
N ARG A 492 24.37 8.91 1.24
CA ARG A 492 24.33 10.34 0.98
C ARG A 492 24.73 10.58 -0.45
N ILE A 493 23.87 11.29 -1.17
CA ILE A 493 24.16 11.84 -2.48
C ILE A 493 24.54 13.31 -2.35
N THR A 494 25.53 13.73 -3.12
CA THR A 494 25.92 15.12 -3.30
C THR A 494 26.02 15.41 -4.79
N SER A 495 25.32 16.45 -5.25
CA SER A 495 25.38 16.97 -6.62
C SER A 495 25.39 18.49 -6.53
N GLY A 496 26.42 19.13 -7.08
CA GLY A 496 26.61 20.58 -6.95
C GLY A 496 26.70 21.02 -5.49
N THR A 497 25.79 21.90 -5.06
CA THR A 497 25.70 22.41 -3.68
C THR A 497 24.71 21.64 -2.80
N THR A 498 23.96 20.69 -3.36
CA THR A 498 22.89 19.99 -2.66
C THR A 498 23.37 18.63 -2.17
N SER A 499 23.11 18.33 -0.91
CA SER A 499 23.39 17.03 -0.31
C SER A 499 22.14 16.48 0.34
N ILE A 500 21.75 15.25 0.02
CA ILE A 500 20.61 14.55 0.59
C ILE A 500 21.12 13.25 1.23
N THR A 501 20.70 12.96 2.46
CA THR A 501 21.10 11.76 3.20
C THR A 501 19.86 10.99 3.60
N LYS A 502 19.88 9.67 3.43
CA LYS A 502 18.84 8.77 3.90
C LYS A 502 19.43 7.61 4.69
N ARG A 503 18.60 7.02 5.55
CA ARG A 503 18.96 5.92 6.46
C ARG A 503 18.58 4.58 5.84
N MET A 504 19.41 3.56 6.07
CA MET A 504 19.13 2.16 5.74
C MET A 504 19.54 1.24 6.89
N LEU A 505 18.85 0.11 7.00
CA LEU A 505 19.11 -0.92 8.01
C LEU A 505 19.61 -2.19 7.31
N PHE A 506 20.79 -2.66 7.70
CA PHE A 506 21.33 -3.95 7.28
C PHE A 506 21.21 -4.96 8.42
N LEU A 507 20.75 -6.18 8.12
CA LEU A 507 20.60 -7.30 9.06
C LEU A 507 21.15 -8.59 8.42
N ASP A 508 22.17 -9.21 9.01
CA ASP A 508 22.77 -10.48 8.58
C ASP A 508 21.91 -11.70 8.95
#